data_AF-A0A2K3KD99-F1
#
_entry.id   AF-A0A2K3KD99-F1
#
_cell.length_a   1.000
_cell.length_b   1.000
_cell.length_c   1.000
_cell.angle_alpha   90.00
_cell.angle_beta   90.00
_cell.angle_gamma   90.00
#
_symmetry.space_group_name_H-M   'P 1'
#
loop_
_entity.id
_entity.type
_entity.pdbx_description
1 polymer ?
#
loop_
_entity_poly.entity_id
_entity_poly.type
_entity_poly.pdbx_seq_one_letter_code
_entity_poly.pdbx_strand_id
1 'polypeptide(L)'
;MAESSFMQPAIPKFDGHYDHWSMLMENLLRSKEYWSVIEDGVVVAPANATAEQRKTVDESKLNDLKAKNYLFQAIDRTILETILNRD
;
A
#
# COMPACT_ATOMS: atom_id res chain seq x y z
N MET A 1 -5.64 -21.31 -26.47
CA MET A 1 -6.18 -20.22 -25.64
C MET A 1 -4.97 -19.56 -25.02
N ALA A 2 -4.66 -18.33 -25.41
CA ALA A 2 -3.54 -17.61 -24.81
C ALA A 2 -4.01 -17.15 -23.44
N GLU A 3 -3.57 -17.85 -22.39
CA GLU A 3 -3.57 -17.28 -21.05
C GLU A 3 -2.80 -15.97 -21.16
N SER A 4 -3.53 -14.85 -21.14
CA SER A 4 -2.96 -13.54 -20.94
C SER A 4 -2.16 -13.66 -19.66
N SER A 5 -0.85 -13.83 -19.83
CA SER A 5 0.11 -13.73 -18.74
C SER A 5 0.01 -12.28 -18.29
N PHE A 6 -0.94 -12.00 -17.41
CA PHE A 6 -1.04 -10.76 -16.68
C PHE A 6 0.24 -10.71 -15.84
N MET A 7 1.32 -10.26 -16.46
CA MET A 7 2.56 -9.96 -15.78
C MET A 7 2.17 -9.05 -14.65
N GLN A 8 2.35 -9.53 -13.42
CA GLN A 8 2.03 -8.72 -12.26
C GLN A 8 2.81 -7.41 -12.43
N PRO A 9 2.13 -6.25 -12.40
CA PRO A 9 2.83 -4.98 -12.57
C PRO A 9 3.94 -4.91 -11.53
N ALA A 10 5.17 -4.72 -12.01
CA ALA A 10 6.33 -4.62 -11.14
C ALA A 10 6.14 -3.43 -10.20
N ILE A 11 6.57 -3.57 -8.95
CA ILE A 11 6.50 -2.48 -7.98
C ILE A 11 7.46 -1.37 -8.46
N PRO A 12 6.96 -0.16 -8.73
CA PRO A 12 7.81 0.92 -9.23
C PRO A 12 8.78 1.36 -8.14
N LYS A 13 10.07 1.36 -8.47
CA LYS A 13 11.13 1.79 -7.57
C LYS A 13 11.22 3.32 -7.57
N PHE A 14 11.40 3.89 -6.39
CA PHE A 14 11.63 5.31 -6.24
C PHE A 14 13.09 5.65 -6.58
N ASP A 15 13.29 6.54 -7.54
CA ASP A 15 14.60 6.94 -8.08
C ASP A 15 14.91 8.43 -7.88
N GLY A 16 14.08 9.13 -7.10
CA GLY A 16 14.16 10.58 -6.90
C GLY A 16 13.09 11.38 -7.65
N HIS A 17 12.43 10.83 -8.67
CA HIS A 17 11.33 11.50 -9.37
C HIS A 17 9.98 11.23 -8.70
N TYR A 18 9.67 11.99 -7.66
CA TYR A 18 8.49 11.77 -6.81
C TYR A 18 7.16 11.82 -7.56
N ASP A 19 6.92 12.84 -8.40
CA ASP A 19 5.63 13.01 -9.07
C ASP A 19 5.30 11.81 -9.97
N HIS A 20 6.28 11.35 -10.76
CA HIS A 20 6.10 10.19 -11.63
C HIS A 20 5.93 8.89 -10.82
N TRP A 21 6.76 8.69 -9.81
CA TRP A 21 6.68 7.50 -8.94
C TRP A 21 5.35 7.41 -8.19
N SER A 22 4.86 8.54 -7.66
CA SER A 22 3.60 8.59 -6.91
C SER A 22 2.40 8.24 -7.79
N MET A 23 2.36 8.72 -9.04
CA MET A 23 1.32 8.33 -10.01
C MET A 23 1.30 6.82 -10.29
N LEU A 24 2.48 6.18 -10.40
CA LEU A 24 2.58 4.74 -10.64
C LEU A 24 2.15 3.94 -9.40
N MET A 25 2.60 4.36 -8.20
CA MET A 25 2.22 3.73 -6.94
C MET A 25 0.73 3.85 -6.64
N GLU A 26 0.12 5.01 -6.90
CA GLU A 26 -1.31 5.20 -6.75
C GLU A 26 -2.10 4.24 -7.64
N ASN A 27 -1.77 4.16 -8.93
CA ASN A 27 -2.43 3.22 -9.85
C ASN A 27 -2.27 1.77 -9.41
N LEU A 28 -1.07 1.38 -8.96
CA LEU A 28 -0.81 0.04 -8.44
C LEU A 28 -1.69 -0.27 -7.22
N LEU A 29 -1.73 0.62 -6.22
CA LEU A 29 -2.52 0.40 -5.00
C LEU A 29 -4.03 0.43 -5.27
N ARG A 30 -4.51 1.28 -6.19
CA ARG A 30 -5.91 1.28 -6.66
C ARG A 30 -6.26 -0.03 -7.37
N SER A 31 -5.38 -0.55 -8.23
CA SER A 31 -5.58 -1.85 -8.90
C SER A 31 -5.65 -3.05 -7.94
N LYS A 32 -5.13 -2.89 -6.71
CA LYS A 32 -5.14 -3.89 -5.65
C LYS A 32 -6.20 -3.64 -4.58
N GLU A 33 -7.00 -2.58 -4.73
CA GLU A 33 -8.03 -2.17 -3.77
C GLU A 33 -7.48 -1.79 -2.37
N TYR A 34 -6.19 -1.41 -2.29
CA TYR A 34 -5.57 -0.99 -1.04
C TYR A 34 -5.60 0.53 -0.83
N TRP A 35 -5.95 1.31 -1.85
CA TRP A 35 -5.89 2.78 -1.78
C TRP A 35 -6.75 3.40 -0.67
N SER A 36 -7.89 2.80 -0.33
CA SER A 36 -8.79 3.32 0.71
C SER A 36 -8.10 3.47 2.06
N VAL A 37 -7.15 2.60 2.43
CA VAL A 37 -6.42 2.74 3.71
C VAL A 37 -5.42 3.89 3.72
N ILE A 38 -5.05 4.42 2.54
CA ILE A 38 -4.18 5.59 2.38
C ILE A 38 -5.01 6.88 2.39
N GLU A 39 -6.16 6.87 1.70
CA GLU A 39 -7.05 8.03 1.55
C GLU A 39 -7.95 8.24 2.77
N ASP A 40 -8.65 7.19 3.20
CA ASP A 40 -9.62 7.23 4.31
C ASP A 40 -9.01 6.83 5.66
N GLY A 41 -7.83 6.21 5.63
CA GLY A 41 -7.16 5.68 6.81
C GLY A 41 -7.62 4.26 7.21
N VAL A 42 -7.02 3.74 8.29
CA VAL A 42 -7.36 2.40 8.80
C VAL A 42 -8.60 2.47 9.69
N VAL A 43 -9.57 1.60 9.42
CA VAL A 43 -10.81 1.53 10.21
C VAL A 43 -10.49 1.12 11.65
N VAL A 44 -10.99 1.88 12.62
CA VAL A 44 -10.83 1.60 14.05
C VAL A 44 -12.13 1.05 14.63
N ALA A 45 -12.01 -0.02 15.42
CA ALA A 45 -13.16 -0.64 16.06
C ALA A 45 -13.75 0.27 17.15
N PRO A 46 -15.09 0.47 17.20
CA PRO A 46 -15.74 1.07 18.36
C PRO A 46 -15.66 0.15 19.60
N ALA A 47 -15.78 0.71 20.80
CA ALA A 47 -15.61 -0.02 22.06
C ALA A 47 -16.53 -1.26 22.20
N ASN A 48 -17.71 -1.24 21.58
CA ASN A 48 -18.68 -2.35 21.57
C ASN A 48 -18.86 -2.94 20.16
N ALA A 49 -17.77 -3.09 19.40
CA ALA A 49 -17.82 -3.58 18.03
C ALA A 49 -18.47 -4.96 17.91
N THR A 50 -19.47 -5.06 17.02
CA THR A 50 -20.09 -6.33 16.63
C THR A 50 -19.10 -7.22 15.88
N ALA A 51 -19.42 -8.51 15.71
CA ALA A 51 -18.57 -9.44 14.98
C ALA A 51 -18.30 -8.97 13.53
N GLU A 52 -19.30 -8.38 12.89
CA GLU A 52 -19.20 -7.83 11.53
C GLU A 52 -18.26 -6.62 11.48
N GLN A 53 -18.39 -5.69 12.44
CA GLN A 53 -17.50 -4.52 12.53
C GLN A 53 -16.05 -4.93 12.80
N ARG A 54 -15.82 -5.96 13.62
CA ARG A 54 -14.48 -6.50 13.86
C ARG A 54 -13.86 -7.05 12.58
N LYS A 55 -14.64 -7.80 11.79
CA LYS A 55 -14.19 -8.33 10.50
C LYS A 55 -13.74 -7.21 9.56
N THR A 56 -14.53 -6.14 9.44
CA THR A 56 -14.16 -4.97 8.62
C THR A 56 -12.87 -4.30 9.10
N VAL A 57 -12.66 -4.21 10.41
CA VAL A 57 -11.42 -3.67 11.00
C VAL A 57 -10.22 -4.57 10.69
N ASP A 58 -10.37 -5.89 10.79
CA ASP A 58 -9.32 -6.84 10.46
C ASP A 58 -8.97 -6.81 8.96
N GLU A 59 -9.97 -6.69 8.09
CA GLU A 59 -9.79 -6.51 6.64
C GLU A 59 -9.06 -5.19 6.33
N SER A 60 -9.44 -4.08 6.97
CA SER A 60 -8.79 -2.78 6.81
C SER A 60 -7.33 -2.82 7.29
N LYS A 61 -7.04 -3.43 8.44
CA LYS A 61 -5.66 -3.63 8.93
C LYS A 61 -4.84 -4.50 7.99
N LEU A 62 -5.43 -5.55 7.43
CA LEU A 62 -4.74 -6.40 6.46
C LEU A 62 -4.38 -5.61 5.19
N ASN A 63 -5.29 -4.77 4.69
CA ASN A 63 -5.03 -3.91 3.53
C ASN A 63 -3.95 -2.86 3.84
N ASP A 64 -3.95 -2.27 5.04
CA ASP A 64 -2.88 -1.37 5.51
C ASP A 64 -1.51 -2.04 5.51
N LEU A 65 -1.41 -3.25 6.06
CA LEU A 65 -0.15 -4.01 6.06
C LEU A 65 0.32 -4.32 4.64
N LYS A 66 -0.59 -4.64 3.71
CA LYS A 66 -0.25 -4.87 2.31
C LYS A 66 0.21 -3.57 1.64
N ALA A 67 -0.51 -2.46 1.79
CA ALA A 67 -0.12 -1.16 1.22
C ALA A 67 1.28 -0.74 1.69
N LYS A 68 1.55 -0.84 2.99
CA LYS A 68 2.87 -0.58 3.57
C LYS A 68 3.94 -1.47 2.95
N ASN A 69 3.66 -2.76 2.78
CA ASN A 69 4.62 -3.69 2.17
C ASN A 69 5.03 -3.24 0.74
N TYR A 70 4.06 -2.83 -0.09
CA TYR A 70 4.36 -2.27 -1.42
C TYR A 70 5.22 -1.01 -1.35
N LEU A 71 4.87 -0.07 -0.45
CA LEU A 71 5.64 1.17 -0.27
C LEU A 71 7.06 0.90 0.22
N PHE A 72 7.25 -0.05 1.14
CA PHE A 72 8.59 -0.48 1.59
C PHE A 72 9.39 -1.14 0.49
N GLN A 73 8.77 -1.96 -0.36
CA GLN A 73 9.46 -2.55 -1.50
C GLN A 73 9.81 -1.53 -2.58
N ALA A 74 9.03 -0.45 -2.70
CA ALA A 74 9.25 0.61 -3.68
C ALA A 74 10.43 1.53 -3.33
N ILE A 75 10.81 1.63 -2.05
CA ILE A 75 11.85 2.56 -1.57
C ILE A 75 13.08 1.75 -1.15
N ASP A 76 14.23 2.05 -1.77
CA ASP A 76 15.50 1.44 -1.37
C ASP A 76 15.95 1.89 0.02
N ARG A 77 16.65 1.00 0.72
CA ARG A 77 17.06 1.19 2.12
C ARG A 77 17.79 2.51 2.34
N THR A 78 18.73 2.86 1.47
CA THR A 78 19.54 4.08 1.56
C THR A 78 18.68 5.34 1.47
N ILE A 79 17.66 5.32 0.60
CA ILE A 79 16.72 6.42 0.45
C ILE A 79 15.82 6.52 1.69
N LEU A 80 15.35 5.38 2.20
CA LEU A 80 14.56 5.35 3.44
C LEU A 80 15.36 5.87 4.64
N GLU A 81 16.63 5.48 4.78
CA GLU A 81 17.53 5.99 5.83
C GLU A 81 17.70 7.52 5.73
N THR A 82 17.87 8.03 4.50
CA THR A 82 17.90 9.48 4.22
C THR A 82 16.61 10.18 4.63
N ILE A 83 15.44 9.66 4.26
CA ILE A 83 14.14 10.25 4.62
C ILE A 83 13.92 10.26 6.13
N LEU A 84 14.32 9.19 6.81
CA LEU A 84 14.14 9.04 8.24
C LEU A 84 15.17 9.81 9.08
N ASN A 85 16.14 10.49 8.44
CA ASN A 85 17.30 11.11 9.10
C ASN A 85 17.98 10.15 10.09
N ARG A 86 18.10 8.89 9.68
CA ARG A 86 18.81 7.86 10.44
C ARG A 86 20.20 7.74 9.81
N ASP A 87 21.10 8.64 10.21
CA ASP A 87 22.55 8.46 10.04
C ASP A 87 23.06 7.26 10.87
#